data_AF-A0A9X3Q3W1-F1
#
_entry.id   AF-A0A9X3Q3W1-F1
#
_cell.length_a   1.000
_cell.length_b   1.000
_cell.length_c   1.000
_cell.angle_alpha   90.00
_cell.angle_beta   90.00
_cell.angle_gamma   90.00
#
_symmetry.space_group_name_H-M   'P 1'
#
loop_
_entity.id
_entity.type
_entity.pdbx_description
1 polymer ?
#
loop_
_entity_poly.entity_id
_entity_poly.type
_entity_poly.pdbx_seq_one_letter_code
_entity_poly.pdbx_strand_id
1 'polypeptide(L)' 'KTPGQVAKAYGVHANSVGLWKKTLLEKGPEIFAQDNTVEQYERRIADLEQLLGKKEVEIALLKNFLGRSS' A
#
# COMPACT_ATOMS: atom_id res chain seq x y z
N LYS A 1 -30.99 -2.13 -13.19
CA LYS A 1 -32.05 -2.55 -12.23
C LYS A 1 -32.37 -1.37 -11.33
N THR A 2 -33.64 -1.12 -11.02
CA THR A 2 -34.03 -0.09 -10.05
C THR A 2 -33.70 -0.55 -8.62
N PRO A 3 -33.55 0.36 -7.64
CA PRO A 3 -33.33 -0.02 -6.25
C PRO A 3 -34.40 -0.99 -5.71
N GLY A 4 -35.66 -0.83 -6.13
CA GLY A 4 -36.74 -1.74 -5.78
C GLY A 4 -36.61 -3.15 -6.37
N GLN A 5 -36.09 -3.28 -7.61
CA GLN A 5 -35.82 -4.59 -8.21
C GLN A 5 -34.66 -5.31 -7.50
N VAL A 6 -33.64 -4.57 -7.07
CA VAL A 6 -32.50 -5.13 -6.31
C VAL A 6 -32.95 -5.54 -4.91
N ALA A 7 -33.71 -4.67 -4.23
CA ALA A 7 -34.31 -4.94 -2.93
C ALA A 7 -35.12 -6.24 -2.93
N LYS A 8 -36.02 -6.40 -3.92
CA LYS A 8 -36.83 -7.61 -4.07
C LYS A 8 -36.00 -8.86 -4.37
N ALA A 9 -34.98 -8.75 -5.21
CA ALA A 9 -34.16 -9.89 -5.62
C ALA A 9 -33.28 -10.43 -4.48
N TYR A 10 -32.84 -9.56 -3.56
CA TYR A 10 -31.91 -9.92 -2.49
C TYR A 10 -32.50 -9.86 -1.08
N GLY A 11 -33.81 -9.61 -0.94
CA GLY A 11 -34.50 -9.58 0.36
C GLY A 11 -34.06 -8.41 1.27
N VAL A 12 -33.66 -7.29 0.68
CA VAL A 12 -33.16 -6.11 1.41
C VAL A 12 -34.10 -4.91 1.23
N HIS A 13 -34.06 -3.95 2.16
CA HIS A 13 -34.91 -2.76 2.07
C HIS A 13 -34.43 -1.82 0.93
N ALA A 14 -35.36 -1.23 0.16
CA ALA A 14 -35.03 -0.35 -0.97
C ALA A 14 -34.21 0.89 -0.56
N ASN A 15 -34.46 1.43 0.64
CA ASN A 15 -33.64 2.52 1.20
C ASN A 15 -32.19 2.08 1.43
N SER A 16 -31.94 0.83 1.86
CA SER A 16 -30.59 0.32 2.05
C SER A 16 -29.84 0.23 0.73
N VAL A 17 -30.50 -0.21 -0.35
CA VAL A 17 -29.91 -0.22 -1.69
C VAL A 17 -29.55 1.19 -2.17
N GLY A 18 -30.43 2.16 -1.91
CA GLY A 18 -30.18 3.57 -2.23
C GLY A 18 -28.99 4.13 -1.45
N LEU A 19 -28.92 3.84 -0.15
CA LEU A 19 -27.82 4.24 0.71
C LEU A 19 -26.50 3.63 0.26
N TRP A 20 -26.44 2.31 0.02
CA TRP A 20 -25.22 1.64 -0.44
C TRP A 20 -24.76 2.18 -1.78
N LYS A 21 -25.68 2.46 -2.72
CA LYS A 21 -25.34 3.10 -3.99
C LYS A 21 -24.72 4.48 -3.77
N LYS A 22 -25.31 5.30 -2.89
CA LYS A 22 -24.78 6.62 -2.55
C LYS A 22 -23.39 6.50 -1.93
N THR A 23 -23.23 5.66 -0.90
CA THR A 23 -21.95 5.43 -0.21
C THR A 23 -20.87 4.91 -1.16
N LEU A 24 -21.20 3.98 -2.06
CA LEU A 24 -20.28 3.46 -3.06
C LEU A 24 -19.84 4.53 -4.06
N LEU A 25 -20.73 5.44 -4.47
CA LEU A 25 -20.36 6.54 -5.37
C LEU A 25 -19.53 7.61 -4.67
N GLU A 26 -19.81 7.90 -3.40
CA GLU A 26 -19.13 8.93 -2.62
C GLU A 26 -17.78 8.48 -2.06
N LYS A 27 -17.67 7.21 -1.65
CA LYS A 27 -16.49 6.65 -0.97
C LYS A 27 -15.81 5.52 -1.74
N GLY A 28 -16.34 5.15 -2.90
CA GLY A 28 -15.81 4.06 -3.72
C GLY A 28 -14.34 4.26 -4.07
N PRO A 29 -13.92 5.45 -4.55
CA PRO A 29 -12.52 5.71 -4.85
C PRO A 29 -11.59 5.45 -3.65
N GLU A 30 -11.99 5.81 -2.44
CA GLU A 30 -11.21 5.60 -1.21
C GLU A 30 -11.26 4.14 -0.72
N ILE A 31 -12.41 3.48 -0.82
CA ILE A 31 -12.58 2.07 -0.43
C ILE A 31 -11.79 1.14 -1.35
N PHE A 32 -11.71 1.47 -2.64
CA PHE A 32 -11.01 0.69 -3.66
C PHE A 32 -9.65 1.26 -4.04
N ALA A 33 -9.23 2.38 -3.45
CA ALA A 33 -7.84 2.80 -3.52
C ALA A 33 -7.01 1.67 -2.92
N GLN A 34 -6.13 1.07 -3.73
CA GLN A 34 -5.20 0.07 -3.21
C GLN A 34 -4.40 0.73 -2.09
N ASP A 35 -4.38 0.07 -0.93
CA ASP A 35 -3.50 0.44 0.16
C ASP A 35 -2.06 0.11 -0.25
N ASN A 36 -1.47 1.00 -1.03
CA ASN A 36 -0.10 0.89 -1.53
C ASN A 36 0.93 1.11 -0.41
N THR A 37 0.50 1.32 0.83
CA THR A 37 1.39 1.54 1.96
C THR A 37 2.33 0.37 2.18
N VAL A 38 1.86 -0.87 1.98
CA VAL A 38 2.74 -2.05 2.06
C VAL A 38 3.81 -2.03 0.96
N GLU A 39 3.43 -1.81 -0.30
CA GLU A 39 4.37 -1.73 -1.43
C GLU A 39 5.38 -0.59 -1.25
N GLN A 40 4.93 0.57 -0.74
CA GLN A 40 5.79 1.71 -0.44
C GLN A 40 6.81 1.38 0.66
N TYR A 41 6.40 0.67 1.71
CA TYR A 41 7.30 0.22 2.76
C TYR A 41 8.29 -0.82 2.25
N GLU A 42 7.85 -1.80 1.46
CA GLU A 42 8.73 -2.81 0.86
C GLU A 42 9.79 -2.16 -0.04
N ARG A 43 9.40 -1.19 -0.87
CA ARG A 43 10.35 -0.42 -1.69
C ARG A 43 11.35 0.34 -0.83
N ARG A 44 10.88 0.98 0.24
CA ARG A 44 11.75 1.74 1.16
C ARG A 44 12.73 0.83 1.89
N ILE A 45 12.31 -0.37 2.29
CA ILE A 45 13.17 -1.38 2.92
C ILE A 45 14.27 -1.81 1.94
N ALA A 46 13.91 -2.15 0.71
CA ALA A 46 14.88 -2.56 -0.31
C ALA A 46 15.95 -1.46 -0.58
N ASP A 47 15.52 -0.19 -0.69
CA ASP A 47 16.44 0.95 -0.85
C ASP A 47 17.42 1.07 0.32
N LEU A 48 16.94 0.89 1.56
CA LEU A 48 17.74 0.99 2.76
C LEU A 48 18.74 -0.17 2.89
N GLU A 49 18.31 -1.40 2.58
CA GLU A 49 19.19 -2.57 2.55
C GLU A 49 20.33 -2.40 1.54
N GLN A 50 20.03 -1.86 0.35
CA GLN A 50 21.05 -1.57 -0.65
C GLN A 50 22.06 -0.51 -0.17
N LEU A 51 21.58 0.56 0.47
CA LEU A 51 22.45 1.60 1.03
C LEU A 51 23.34 1.06 2.15
N LEU A 52 22.79 0.22 3.02
CA LEU A 52 23.53 -0.42 4.10
C LEU A 52 24.68 -1.27 3.55
N GLY A 53 24.40 -2.15 2.59
CA GLY A 53 25.44 -3.00 1.99
C GLY A 53 26.56 -2.19 1.32
N LYS A 54 26.23 -1.10 0.63
CA LYS A 54 27.24 -0.17 0.08
C LYS A 54 28.14 0.41 1.17
N LYS A 55 27.55 0.83 2.29
CA LYS A 55 28.29 1.40 3.42
C LYS A 55 29.16 0.37 4.14
N GLU A 56 28.70 -0.87 4.26
CA GLU A 56 29.52 -1.96 4.81
C GLU A 56 30.79 -2.20 3.97
N VAL A 57 30.66 -2.21 2.63
CA VAL A 57 31.81 -2.34 1.72
C VAL A 57 32.75 -1.14 1.82
N GLU A 58 32.23 0.09 1.80
CA GLU A 58 33.05 1.30 1.98
C GLU A 58 33.86 1.25 3.28
N ILE A 59 33.22 0.86 4.39
CA ILE A 59 33.88 0.73 5.70
C ILE A 59 34.97 -0.35 5.65
N ALA A 60 34.69 -1.51 5.06
CA ALA A 60 35.67 -2.59 4.94
C ALA A 60 36.91 -2.15 4.13
N LEU A 61 36.70 -1.41 3.04
CA LEU A 61 37.78 -0.84 2.23
C LEU A 61 38.60 0.17 3.03
N LEU A 62 37.95 1.13 3.70
CA LEU A 62 38.63 2.13 4.53
C LEU A 62 39.45 1.50 5.65
N LYS A 63 38.89 0.49 6.34
CA LYS A 63 39.62 -0.27 7.37
C LYS A 63 40.87 -0.96 6.79
N ASN A 64 40.76 -1.59 5.62
CA ASN A 64 41.89 -2.23 4.95
C ASN A 64 42.96 -1.22 4.53
N PHE A 65 42.59 -0.03 4.06
CA PHE A 65 43.55 1.04 3.73
C PHE A 65 44.28 1.55 4.97
N LEU A 66 43.54 1.87 6.03
CA LEU A 66 44.12 2.39 7.27
C LEU A 66 45.03 1.36 7.96
N GLY A 67 44.63 0.08 8.00
CA GLY A 67 45.44 -0.99 8.58
C GLY A 67 46.67 -1.40 7.74
N ARG A 68 46.77 -1.00 6.47
CA ARG A 68 47.98 -1.17 5.65
C ARG A 68 48.97 0.00 5.78
N SER A 69 48.52 1.13 6.35
CA SER A 69 49.33 2.34 6.52
C SER A 69 50.15 2.35 7.82
N SER A 70 50.00 1.31 8.65
CA SER A 70 50.63 1.12 9.96
C SER A 70 51.66 0.00 9.94
#